data_AF-A0A1S1NPR0-F1
#
_entry.id   AF-A0A1S1NPR0-F1
#
_cell.length_a   1.000
_cell.length_b   1.000
_cell.length_c   1.000
_cell.angle_alpha   90.00
_cell.angle_beta   90.00
_cell.angle_gamma   90.00
#
_symmetry.space_group_name_H-M   'P 1'
#
loop_
_entity.id
_entity.type
_entity.pdbx_description
1 polymer ?
#
loop_
_entity_poly.entity_id
_entity_poly.type
_entity_poly.pdbx_seq_one_letter_code
_entity_poly.pdbx_strand_id
1 'polypeptide(L)'
;MEKYNSLDQKAKDDLGEPKGEQKGTPDGGIYQEFEGGVIIHKTKSYVVWGAIRDKWNELGGSQGELGYPTSDETDLPDGGKQSTFEHGTITWKPGEEAQVTKS
;
A
#
# COMPACT_ATOMS: atom_id res chain seq x y z
N MET A 1 2.32 -0.21 15.12
CA MET A 1 1.41 0.72 14.40
C MET A 1 -0.04 0.38 14.74
N GLU A 2 -0.90 1.38 14.94
CA GLU A 2 -2.34 1.18 15.25
C GLU A 2 -3.07 0.38 14.15
N LYS A 3 -2.75 0.65 12.87
CA LYS A 3 -3.35 -0.05 11.73
C LYS A 3 -3.11 -1.56 11.76
N TYR A 4 -1.89 -2.01 12.04
CA TYR A 4 -1.58 -3.44 12.14
C TYR A 4 -2.45 -4.15 13.18
N ASN A 5 -2.66 -3.52 14.35
CA ASN A 5 -3.46 -4.10 15.42
C ASN A 5 -4.95 -4.20 15.04
N SER A 6 -5.44 -3.30 14.19
CA SER A 6 -6.83 -3.30 13.69
C SER A 6 -7.12 -4.35 12.62
N LEU A 7 -6.09 -4.96 12.02
CA LEU A 7 -6.26 -6.00 11.01
C LEU A 7 -6.78 -7.29 11.63
N ASP A 8 -7.67 -7.97 10.91
CA ASP A 8 -8.05 -9.35 11.23
C ASP A 8 -6.86 -10.32 11.04
N GLN A 9 -7.02 -11.54 11.53
CA GLN A 9 -5.94 -12.53 11.50
C GLN A 9 -5.53 -12.88 10.07
N LYS A 10 -6.48 -12.98 9.14
CA LYS A 10 -6.18 -13.33 7.75
C LYS A 10 -5.34 -12.25 7.09
N ALA A 11 -5.69 -10.97 7.30
CA ALA A 11 -4.89 -9.86 6.79
C ALA A 11 -3.48 -9.82 7.40
N LYS A 12 -3.31 -10.20 8.66
CA LYS A 12 -1.98 -10.33 9.29
C LYS A 12 -1.18 -11.48 8.69
N ASP A 13 -1.83 -12.62 8.45
CA ASP A 13 -1.22 -13.79 7.81
C ASP A 13 -0.81 -13.46 6.36
N ASP A 14 -1.66 -12.75 5.62
CA ASP A 14 -1.40 -12.30 4.24
C ASP A 14 -0.28 -11.23 4.17
N LEU A 15 -0.12 -10.39 5.21
CA LEU A 15 1.02 -9.47 5.30
C LEU A 15 2.34 -10.22 5.51
N GLY A 16 2.31 -11.34 6.24
CA GLY A 16 3.49 -12.09 6.62
C GLY A 16 4.37 -11.34 7.63
N GLU A 17 5.64 -11.72 7.68
CA GLU A 17 6.57 -11.17 8.67
C GLU A 17 7.03 -9.75 8.31
N PRO A 18 7.31 -8.89 9.30
CA PRO A 18 7.91 -7.59 9.07
C PRO A 18 9.35 -7.75 8.53
N LYS A 19 9.69 -7.01 7.47
CA LYS A 19 11.02 -7.06 6.82
C LYS A 19 12.12 -6.26 7.55
N GLY A 20 11.89 -5.93 8.83
CA GLY A 20 12.78 -5.14 9.66
C GLY A 20 12.02 -4.22 10.61
N GLU A 21 12.71 -3.25 11.18
CA GLU A 21 12.10 -2.24 12.04
C GLU A 21 11.33 -1.18 11.24
N GLN A 22 10.42 -0.51 11.94
CA GLN A 22 9.68 0.64 11.44
C GLN A 22 10.64 1.78 11.06
N LYS A 23 10.40 2.43 9.92
CA LYS A 23 11.26 3.50 9.37
C LYS A 23 10.48 4.79 9.15
N GLY A 24 11.16 5.92 9.31
CA GLY A 24 10.62 7.23 8.95
C GLY A 24 10.82 7.55 7.47
N THR A 25 9.97 8.41 6.92
CA THR A 25 10.18 9.05 5.62
C THR A 25 10.75 10.46 5.84
N PRO A 26 11.44 11.06 4.84
CA PRO A 26 12.05 12.39 4.98
C PRO A 26 11.08 13.51 5.33
N ASP A 27 9.82 13.37 4.92
CA ASP A 27 8.76 14.35 5.18
C ASP A 27 8.02 14.10 6.50
N GLY A 28 8.46 13.13 7.33
CA GLY A 28 7.89 12.86 8.65
C GLY A 28 6.74 11.86 8.68
N GLY A 29 6.52 11.13 7.60
CA GLY A 29 5.71 9.91 7.62
C GLY A 29 6.49 8.73 8.22
N ILE A 30 5.81 7.62 8.40
CA ILE A 30 6.37 6.41 9.01
C ILE A 30 5.81 5.18 8.30
N TYR A 31 6.65 4.20 7.96
CA TYR A 31 6.24 2.95 7.35
C TYR A 31 6.87 1.72 8.01
N GLN A 32 6.18 0.59 7.87
CA GLN A 32 6.67 -0.74 8.19
C GLN A 32 6.46 -1.63 6.96
N GLU A 33 7.54 -2.21 6.44
CA GLU A 33 7.49 -3.18 5.36
C GLU A 33 7.23 -4.57 5.92
N PHE A 34 6.40 -5.33 5.21
CA PHE A 34 6.10 -6.74 5.44
C PHE A 34 6.35 -7.52 4.13
N GLU A 35 6.36 -8.84 4.19
CA GLU A 35 6.53 -9.68 3.00
C GLU A 35 5.43 -9.42 1.95
N GLY A 36 4.17 -9.34 2.39
CA GLY A 36 3.00 -9.17 1.53
C GLY A 36 2.60 -7.71 1.25
N GLY A 37 3.23 -6.72 1.88
CA GLY A 37 2.80 -5.33 1.73
C GLY A 37 3.56 -4.33 2.59
N VAL A 38 2.98 -3.14 2.74
CA VAL A 38 3.50 -2.07 3.60
C VAL A 38 2.34 -1.43 4.35
N ILE A 39 2.57 -1.12 5.63
CA ILE A 39 1.71 -0.21 6.37
C ILE A 39 2.44 1.12 6.44
N ILE A 40 1.82 2.18 5.94
CA ILE A 40 2.40 3.53 5.93
C ILE A 40 1.42 4.55 6.51
N HIS A 41 1.97 5.49 7.27
CA HIS A 41 1.27 6.57 7.94
C HIS A 41 1.84 7.94 7.56
N LYS A 42 0.95 8.89 7.26
CA LYS A 42 1.26 10.33 7.22
C LYS A 42 0.32 11.13 8.10
N THR A 43 -0.96 11.14 7.72
CA THR A 43 -2.08 11.67 8.52
C THR A 43 -2.99 10.54 8.97
N LYS A 44 -3.12 9.52 8.11
CA LYS A 44 -3.81 8.25 8.35
C LYS A 44 -2.92 7.10 7.94
N SER A 45 -3.24 5.93 8.45
CA SER A 45 -2.49 4.69 8.17
C SER A 45 -3.26 3.82 7.19
N TYR A 46 -2.60 3.38 6.14
CA TYR A 46 -3.18 2.50 5.12
C TYR A 46 -2.24 1.34 4.83
N VAL A 47 -2.83 0.24 4.38
CA VAL A 47 -2.08 -0.91 3.87
C VAL A 47 -2.06 -0.86 2.34
N VAL A 48 -0.87 -1.03 1.76
CA VAL A 48 -0.70 -1.22 0.32
C VAL A 48 -0.12 -2.62 0.09
N TRP A 49 -0.80 -3.42 -0.72
CA TRP A 49 -0.55 -4.85 -0.85
C TRP A 49 0.16 -5.21 -2.15
N GLY A 50 0.94 -6.30 -2.11
CA GLY A 50 1.40 -7.06 -3.27
C GLY A 50 1.78 -6.24 -4.51
N ALA A 51 1.17 -6.58 -5.65
CA ALA A 51 1.45 -5.97 -6.95
C ALA A 51 1.19 -4.46 -7.00
N ILE A 52 0.20 -3.96 -6.25
CA ILE A 52 -0.06 -2.52 -6.13
C ILE A 52 1.10 -1.83 -5.41
N ARG A 53 1.59 -2.42 -4.32
CA ARG A 53 2.76 -1.95 -3.55
C ARG A 53 4.05 -2.04 -4.36
N ASP A 54 4.23 -3.11 -5.13
CA ASP A 54 5.35 -3.26 -6.06
C ASP A 54 5.36 -2.09 -7.05
N LYS A 55 4.22 -1.86 -7.73
CA LYS A 55 4.12 -0.78 -8.72
C LYS A 55 4.28 0.61 -8.14
N TRP A 56 3.71 0.85 -6.97
CA TRP A 56 3.88 2.12 -6.25
C TRP A 56 5.34 2.37 -5.87
N ASN A 57 6.06 1.34 -5.42
CA ASN A 57 7.48 1.45 -5.10
C ASN A 57 8.35 1.71 -6.34
N GLU A 58 8.03 1.11 -7.49
CA GLU A 58 8.69 1.42 -8.78
C GLU A 58 8.57 2.91 -9.15
N LEU A 59 7.46 3.54 -8.75
CA LEU A 59 7.19 4.96 -8.97
C LEU A 59 7.76 5.88 -7.88
N GLY A 60 8.57 5.35 -6.97
CA GLY A 60 9.22 6.12 -5.89
C GLY A 60 8.49 6.09 -4.55
N GLY A 61 7.43 5.28 -4.41
CA GLY A 61 6.67 5.14 -3.17
C GLY A 61 6.05 6.47 -2.71
N SER A 62 6.03 6.72 -1.40
CA SER A 62 5.40 7.92 -0.85
C SER A 62 6.09 9.23 -1.21
N GLN A 63 7.34 9.17 -1.66
CA GLN A 63 8.10 10.32 -2.14
C GLN A 63 8.04 10.44 -3.67
N GLY A 64 7.34 9.51 -4.31
CA GLY A 64 7.21 9.38 -5.75
C GLY A 64 6.02 10.15 -6.31
N GLU A 65 5.75 9.90 -7.59
CA GLU A 65 4.76 10.67 -8.35
C GLU A 65 3.32 10.56 -7.82
N LEU A 66 2.99 9.48 -7.11
CA LEU A 66 1.63 9.24 -6.60
C LEU A 66 1.42 9.74 -5.16
N GLY A 67 2.49 9.96 -4.39
CA GLY A 67 2.42 10.34 -2.98
C GLY A 67 1.93 9.19 -2.07
N TYR A 68 1.37 9.55 -0.93
CA TYR A 68 0.86 8.62 0.07
C TYR A 68 -0.45 7.94 -0.35
N PRO A 69 -0.73 6.72 0.13
CA PRO A 69 -2.06 6.14 0.00
C PRO A 69 -3.11 6.97 0.76
N THR A 70 -4.31 7.04 0.19
CA THR A 70 -5.48 7.71 0.76
C THR A 70 -6.64 6.75 1.04
N SER A 71 -6.49 5.48 0.65
CA SER A 71 -7.41 4.38 0.97
C SER A 71 -6.64 3.09 1.27
N ASP A 72 -7.30 2.16 1.97
CA ASP A 72 -6.90 0.75 1.85
C ASP A 72 -7.30 0.23 0.47
N GLU A 73 -6.87 -0.99 0.16
CA GLU A 73 -7.27 -1.69 -1.05
C GLU A 73 -8.77 -2.03 -1.06
N THR A 74 -9.42 -1.79 -2.21
CA THR A 74 -10.83 -2.10 -2.45
C THR A 74 -10.96 -3.13 -3.56
N ASP A 75 -11.85 -4.10 -3.38
CA ASP A 75 -12.22 -5.06 -4.43
C ASP A 75 -13.03 -4.39 -5.53
N LEU A 76 -12.74 -4.75 -6.78
CA LEU A 76 -13.47 -4.32 -7.97
C LEU A 76 -14.41 -5.43 -8.47
N PRO A 77 -15.52 -5.09 -9.16
CA PRO A 77 -16.51 -6.07 -9.64
C PRO A 77 -15.96 -7.15 -10.59
N ASP A 78 -14.83 -6.87 -11.24
CA ASP A 78 -14.16 -7.77 -12.19
C ASP A 78 -13.10 -8.67 -11.52
N GLY A 79 -13.08 -8.71 -10.18
CA GLY A 79 -12.09 -9.47 -9.40
C GLY A 79 -10.74 -8.77 -9.28
N GLY A 80 -10.62 -7.54 -9.81
CA GLY A 80 -9.47 -6.68 -9.59
C GLY A 80 -9.46 -6.06 -8.19
N LYS A 81 -8.38 -5.34 -7.91
CA LYS A 81 -8.16 -4.60 -6.69
C LYS A 81 -7.62 -3.22 -6.99
N GLN A 82 -7.87 -2.27 -6.11
CA GLN A 82 -7.47 -0.88 -6.32
C GLN A 82 -7.07 -0.21 -5.00
N SER A 83 -6.04 0.63 -5.06
CA SER A 83 -5.73 1.60 -4.00
C SER A 83 -5.65 3.00 -4.58
N THR A 84 -6.16 3.98 -3.82
CA THR A 84 -6.08 5.40 -4.16
C THR A 84 -4.90 6.04 -3.42
N PHE A 85 -4.24 6.97 -4.08
CA PHE A 85 -3.09 7.75 -3.61
C PHE A 85 -3.39 9.25 -3.75
N GLU A 86 -2.52 10.10 -3.22
CA GLU A 86 -2.70 11.56 -3.27
C GLU A 86 -2.82 12.13 -4.70
N HIS A 87 -2.15 11.52 -5.67
CA HIS A 87 -2.08 12.01 -7.05
C HIS A 87 -2.49 10.98 -8.11
N GLY A 88 -3.22 9.94 -7.70
CA GLY A 88 -3.71 8.95 -8.63
C GLY A 88 -4.17 7.67 -7.97
N THR A 89 -4.33 6.65 -8.80
CA THR A 89 -4.89 5.36 -8.43
C THR A 89 -4.06 4.27 -9.08
N ILE A 90 -3.84 3.17 -8.37
CA ILE A 90 -3.29 1.95 -8.97
C ILE A 90 -4.35 0.86 -8.90
N THR A 91 -4.58 0.20 -10.03
CA THR A 91 -5.51 -0.91 -10.18
C THR A 91 -4.73 -2.15 -10.61
N TRP A 92 -5.04 -3.30 -10.02
CA TRP A 92 -4.46 -4.59 -10.36
C TRP A 92 -5.56 -5.61 -10.67
N LYS A 93 -5.28 -6.55 -11.57
CA LYS A 93 -6.14 -7.71 -11.84
C LYS A 93 -5.33 -8.99 -11.90
N PRO A 94 -5.91 -10.15 -11.53
CA PRO A 94 -5.22 -11.44 -11.64
C PRO A 94 -4.70 -11.69 -13.06
N GLY A 95 -3.41 -11.98 -13.19
CA GLY A 95 -2.77 -12.25 -14.48
C GLY A 95 -2.35 -11.01 -15.28
N GLU A 96 -2.56 -9.80 -14.74
CA GLU A 96 -2.18 -8.54 -15.38
C GLU A 96 -1.18 -7.76 -14.51
N GLU A 97 -0.43 -6.87 -15.17
CA GLU A 97 0.40 -5.89 -14.46
C GLU A 97 -0.47 -4.79 -13.85
N ALA A 98 -0.07 -4.28 -12.69
CA ALA A 98 -0.77 -3.17 -12.05
C ALA A 98 -0.68 -1.90 -12.91
N GLN A 99 -1.83 -1.29 -13.17
CA GLN A 99 -2.01 -0.13 -14.02
C GLN A 99 -2.20 1.14 -13.20
N VAL A 100 -1.65 2.25 -13.68
CA VAL A 100 -1.63 3.53 -12.97
C VAL A 100 -2.49 4.55 -13.70
N THR A 101 -3.40 5.19 -12.96
CA THR A 101 -4.22 6.30 -13.45
C THR A 101 -3.87 7.55 -12.63
N LYS A 102 -3.23 8.55 -13.25
CA LYS A 102 -2.93 9.84 -12.59
C LYS A 102 -4.20 10.71 -12.53
N SER A 103 -4.37 11.46 -11.44
CA SER A 103 -5.48 12.42 -11.26
C SER A 103 -5.19 13.79 -11.87
#